data_AF-A0A2G9UNW6-F1
#
_entry.id   AF-A0A2G9UNW6-F1
#
_cell.length_a   1.000
_cell.length_b   1.000
_cell.length_c   1.000
_cell.angle_alpha   90.00
_cell.angle_beta   90.00
_cell.angle_gamma   90.00
#
_symmetry.space_group_name_H-M   'P 1'
#
loop_
_entity.id
_entity.type
_entity.pdbx_description
1 polymer ?
#
loop_
_entity_poly.entity_id
_entity_poly.type
_entity_poly.pdbx_seq_one_letter_code
_entity_poly.pdbx_strand_id
1 'polypeptide(L)'
;MRSSALALVNAMVRMEQDNILTASANRFVTNALDAVRIRFGEKCYELYKISESSPEFDAYLTRVQSLALWKSGLGAKLLDAIYKDLCSMKEVLDVTAEDPADNFVYLRDYVDCVNCSKLPEFAPSKLKSGFTEDMRIAALNKLKITKRQSRRVYEILRLKCTNMKDAAEAKAYRLDVKRRLEAPMRRNERDWKKIQRALDDNEYAQVAASYVNADQKMQQLQQLYEEEVEAYKLTIQRMTVHPSI
;
A
#
# COMPACT_ATOMS: atom_id res chain seq x y z
N MET A 1 -7.94 24.13 12.03
CA MET A 1 -8.74 22.97 11.57
C MET A 1 -8.17 22.53 10.24
N ARG A 2 -7.66 21.30 10.17
CA ARG A 2 -6.96 20.77 8.99
C ARG A 2 -8.00 20.12 8.07
N SER A 3 -8.21 20.70 6.89
CA SER A 3 -8.95 20.03 5.82
C SER A 3 -7.95 19.19 5.03
N SER A 4 -7.95 17.89 5.27
CA SER A 4 -7.31 16.90 4.42
C SER A 4 -8.22 16.69 3.21
N ALA A 5 -7.75 17.07 2.01
CA ALA A 5 -8.47 16.78 0.78
C ALA A 5 -8.47 15.26 0.54
N LEU A 6 -9.58 14.61 0.89
CA LEU A 6 -9.86 13.22 0.60
C LEU A 6 -10.17 13.12 -0.91
N ALA A 7 -9.24 12.58 -1.70
CA ALA A 7 -9.51 12.27 -3.10
C ALA A 7 -10.14 10.86 -3.17
N LEU A 8 -11.47 10.81 -3.11
CA LEU A 8 -12.26 9.62 -3.44
C LEU A 8 -12.17 9.39 -4.96
N VAL A 9 -11.50 8.32 -5.37
CA VAL A 9 -11.47 7.89 -6.78
C VAL A 9 -12.73 7.07 -7.04
N ASN A 10 -13.70 7.70 -7.65
CA ASN A 10 -14.99 7.11 -7.98
C ASN A 10 -14.98 6.47 -9.38
N ALA A 11 -15.53 5.25 -9.45
CA ALA A 11 -16.04 4.47 -10.59
C ALA A 11 -15.29 4.45 -11.96
N MET A 12 -14.96 3.23 -12.42
CA MET A 12 -14.55 2.92 -13.80
C MET A 12 -15.62 2.02 -14.45
N VAL A 13 -16.26 2.46 -15.54
CA VAL A 13 -17.31 1.68 -16.24
C VAL A 13 -16.79 1.20 -17.59
N ARG A 14 -16.99 -0.09 -17.90
CA ARG A 14 -16.64 -0.72 -19.19
C ARG A 14 -17.84 -0.65 -20.13
N MET A 15 -17.65 -0.07 -21.32
CA MET A 15 -18.75 0.19 -22.27
C MET A 15 -19.17 -1.01 -23.14
N GLU A 16 -18.33 -2.04 -23.29
CA GLU A 16 -18.52 -3.00 -24.40
C GLU A 16 -19.20 -4.34 -24.07
N GLN A 17 -19.48 -4.67 -22.80
CA GLN A 17 -20.13 -5.96 -22.48
C GLN A 17 -21.24 -5.90 -21.43
N ASP A 18 -21.50 -4.75 -20.83
CA ASP A 18 -22.54 -4.62 -19.81
C ASP A 18 -23.48 -3.45 -20.15
N ASN A 19 -24.39 -3.64 -21.12
CA ASN A 19 -25.53 -2.74 -21.35
C ASN A 19 -26.39 -2.52 -20.08
N ILE A 20 -26.21 -3.35 -19.05
CA ILE A 20 -26.87 -3.28 -17.73
C ILE A 20 -26.24 -2.17 -16.85
N LEU A 21 -24.92 -1.95 -16.93
CA LEU A 21 -24.22 -0.95 -16.12
C LEU A 21 -24.53 0.47 -16.61
N THR A 22 -24.61 0.71 -17.92
CA THR A 22 -24.95 2.02 -18.51
C THR A 22 -26.40 2.41 -18.19
N ALA A 23 -27.34 1.46 -18.26
CA ALA A 23 -28.74 1.67 -17.91
C ALA A 23 -28.96 1.93 -16.41
N SER A 24 -28.16 1.29 -15.54
CA SER A 24 -28.23 1.46 -14.09
C SER A 24 -27.46 2.70 -13.61
N ALA A 25 -26.33 3.04 -14.24
CA ALA A 25 -25.57 4.26 -13.97
C ALA A 25 -26.38 5.52 -14.31
N ASN A 26 -27.15 5.51 -15.40
CA ASN A 26 -28.11 6.58 -15.72
C ASN A 26 -29.19 6.80 -14.65
N ARG A 27 -29.38 5.85 -13.73
CA ARG A 27 -30.34 5.96 -12.62
C ARG A 27 -29.78 6.71 -11.41
N PHE A 28 -28.45 6.86 -11.31
CA PHE A 28 -27.77 7.40 -10.12
C PHE A 28 -26.80 8.56 -10.45
N VAL A 29 -26.39 8.72 -11.71
CA VAL A 29 -25.46 9.75 -12.14
C VAL A 29 -26.24 10.86 -12.83
N THR A 30 -26.73 11.83 -12.07
CA THR A 30 -27.37 13.04 -12.60
C THR A 30 -26.39 14.17 -12.85
N ASN A 31 -25.22 14.17 -12.17
CA ASN A 31 -24.24 15.26 -12.21
C ASN A 31 -22.79 14.72 -12.20
N ALA A 32 -22.37 13.99 -13.24
CA ALA A 32 -20.94 13.72 -13.44
C ALA A 32 -20.26 14.99 -13.98
N LEU A 33 -19.42 15.62 -13.16
CA LEU A 33 -18.77 16.88 -13.52
C LEU A 33 -17.62 16.70 -14.52
N ASP A 34 -16.93 15.55 -14.49
CA ASP A 34 -15.82 15.26 -15.39
C ASP A 34 -15.76 13.76 -15.73
N ALA A 35 -15.66 13.43 -17.02
CA ALA A 35 -15.45 12.08 -17.51
C ALA A 35 -14.10 11.99 -18.26
N VAL A 36 -13.20 11.13 -17.77
CA VAL A 36 -11.93 10.84 -18.44
C VAL A 36 -12.10 9.58 -19.30
N ARG A 37 -12.00 9.74 -20.61
CA ARG A 37 -11.97 8.62 -21.56
C ARG A 37 -10.57 8.03 -21.64
N ILE A 38 -10.47 6.74 -21.38
CA ILE A 38 -9.23 5.97 -21.46
C ILE A 38 -9.41 4.88 -22.53
N ARG A 39 -8.57 4.90 -23.57
CA ARG A 39 -8.60 3.91 -24.65
C ARG A 39 -7.47 2.90 -24.46
N PHE A 40 -7.79 1.61 -24.59
CA PHE A 40 -6.83 0.50 -24.51
C PHE A 40 -7.03 -0.46 -25.69
N GLY A 41 -6.15 -0.36 -26.70
CA GLY A 41 -6.32 -1.10 -27.95
C GLY A 41 -7.64 -0.70 -28.63
N GLU A 42 -8.49 -1.68 -28.91
CA GLU A 42 -9.84 -1.44 -29.44
C GLU A 42 -10.86 -1.05 -28.35
N LYS A 43 -10.53 -1.20 -27.06
CA LYS A 43 -11.47 -1.01 -25.96
C LYS A 43 -11.48 0.43 -25.45
N CYS A 44 -12.67 0.96 -25.15
CA CYS A 44 -12.85 2.29 -24.56
C CYS A 44 -13.44 2.19 -23.15
N TYR A 45 -12.89 2.97 -22.22
CA TYR A 45 -13.32 3.05 -20.82
C TYR A 45 -13.58 4.50 -20.47
N GLU A 46 -14.57 4.72 -19.60
CA GLU A 46 -14.90 6.04 -19.07
C GLU A 46 -14.76 5.99 -17.55
N LEU A 47 -13.92 6.88 -17.02
CA LEU A 47 -13.74 7.12 -15.60
C LEU A 47 -14.57 8.34 -15.23
N TYR A 48 -15.42 8.21 -14.22
CA TYR A 48 -16.37 9.24 -13.84
C TYR A 48 -16.00 9.82 -12.47
N LYS A 49 -15.73 11.12 -12.41
CA LYS A 49 -15.61 11.81 -11.12
C LYS A 49 -17.00 12.05 -10.55
N ILE A 50 -17.28 11.41 -9.42
CA ILE A 50 -18.59 11.50 -8.75
C ILE A 50 -18.42 12.42 -7.54
N SER A 51 -19.10 13.57 -7.58
CA SER A 51 -19.06 14.61 -6.54
C SER A 51 -20.04 14.36 -5.39
N GLU A 52 -21.09 13.57 -5.64
CA GLU A 52 -22.12 13.22 -4.66
C GLU A 52 -22.46 11.74 -4.79
N SER A 53 -22.53 11.01 -3.66
CA SER A 53 -22.86 9.58 -3.63
C SER A 53 -24.05 9.29 -2.71
N SER A 54 -24.79 8.21 -3.01
CA SER A 54 -25.80 7.66 -2.10
C SER A 54 -25.29 6.35 -1.47
N PRO A 55 -25.74 5.96 -0.26
CA PRO A 55 -25.33 4.72 0.38
C PRO A 55 -25.57 3.47 -0.49
N GLU A 56 -26.67 3.44 -1.25
CA GLU A 56 -27.01 2.36 -2.17
C GLU A 56 -26.05 2.33 -3.38
N PHE A 57 -25.67 3.51 -3.86
CA PHE A 57 -24.71 3.67 -4.94
C PHE A 57 -23.29 3.30 -4.50
N ASP A 58 -22.89 3.65 -3.27
CA ASP A 58 -21.61 3.25 -2.68
C ASP A 58 -21.53 1.74 -2.47
N ALA A 59 -22.62 1.11 -2.02
CA ALA A 59 -22.72 -0.35 -1.90
C ALA A 59 -22.63 -1.05 -3.27
N TYR A 60 -23.21 -0.45 -4.30
CA TYR A 60 -23.11 -0.93 -5.68
C TYR A 60 -21.69 -0.77 -6.25
N LEU A 61 -21.06 0.39 -6.08
CA LEU A 61 -19.69 0.63 -6.51
C LEU A 61 -18.70 -0.31 -5.83
N THR A 62 -18.86 -0.54 -4.53
CA THR A 62 -18.03 -1.49 -3.77
C THR A 62 -18.08 -2.90 -4.38
N ARG A 63 -19.27 -3.34 -4.83
CA ARG A 63 -19.45 -4.63 -5.51
C ARG A 63 -18.87 -4.66 -6.92
N VAL A 64 -19.05 -3.59 -7.71
CA VAL A 64 -18.64 -3.53 -9.13
C VAL A 64 -17.15 -3.25 -9.30
N GLN A 65 -16.55 -2.35 -8.50
CA GLN A 65 -15.11 -2.05 -8.52
C GLN A 65 -14.26 -3.29 -8.19
N SER A 66 -14.76 -4.15 -7.30
CA SER A 66 -14.14 -5.43 -6.94
C SER A 66 -14.07 -6.43 -8.10
N LEU A 67 -14.97 -6.33 -9.08
CA LEU A 67 -15.05 -7.27 -10.21
C LEU A 67 -14.28 -6.77 -11.45
N ALA A 68 -14.37 -5.48 -11.77
CA ALA A 68 -13.82 -4.94 -13.03
C ALA A 68 -12.31 -4.64 -12.99
N LEU A 69 -11.77 -4.19 -11.85
CA LEU A 69 -10.37 -3.75 -11.74
C LEU A 69 -9.36 -4.91 -11.62
N TRP A 70 -9.84 -6.09 -11.25
CA TRP A 70 -9.02 -7.12 -10.64
C TRP A 70 -8.53 -8.18 -11.62
N LYS A 71 -9.31 -8.50 -12.65
CA LYS A 71 -8.99 -9.60 -13.58
C LYS A 71 -8.21 -9.20 -14.84
N SER A 72 -8.00 -7.91 -15.10
CA SER A 72 -7.50 -7.45 -16.42
C SER A 72 -6.22 -6.62 -16.38
N GLY A 73 -5.53 -6.53 -15.24
CA GLY A 73 -4.38 -5.62 -15.07
C GLY A 73 -4.75 -4.12 -15.04
N LEU A 74 -6.05 -3.80 -15.20
CA LEU A 74 -6.57 -2.44 -15.20
C LEU A 74 -6.38 -1.73 -13.87
N GLY A 75 -6.44 -2.45 -12.73
CA GLY A 75 -6.20 -1.85 -11.42
C GLY A 75 -4.83 -1.19 -11.29
N ALA A 76 -3.78 -1.79 -11.87
CA ALA A 76 -2.43 -1.22 -11.79
C ALA A 76 -2.30 0.05 -12.62
N LYS A 77 -2.88 0.04 -13.82
CA LYS A 77 -2.90 1.21 -14.72
C LYS A 77 -3.75 2.34 -14.15
N LEU A 78 -4.90 2.01 -13.56
CA LEU A 78 -5.75 3.00 -12.90
C LEU A 78 -5.01 3.64 -11.73
N LEU A 79 -4.42 2.83 -10.84
CA LEU A 79 -3.67 3.33 -9.69
C LEU A 79 -2.48 4.20 -10.12
N ASP A 80 -1.75 3.79 -11.15
CA ASP A 80 -0.65 4.57 -11.72
C ASP A 80 -1.13 5.89 -12.35
N ALA A 81 -2.28 5.89 -13.02
CA ALA A 81 -2.88 7.11 -13.56
C ALA A 81 -3.31 8.09 -12.46
N ILE A 82 -3.94 7.57 -11.39
CA ILE A 82 -4.29 8.36 -10.20
C ILE A 82 -3.02 8.97 -9.58
N TYR A 83 -1.95 8.19 -9.43
CA TYR A 83 -0.69 8.71 -8.90
C TYR A 83 -0.11 9.80 -9.79
N LYS A 84 -0.10 9.64 -11.12
CA LYS A 84 0.37 10.68 -12.04
C LYS A 84 -0.42 11.98 -11.89
N ASP A 85 -1.73 11.89 -11.77
CA ASP A 85 -2.61 13.04 -11.56
C ASP A 85 -2.34 13.71 -10.19
N LEU A 86 -2.38 12.94 -9.11
CA LEU A 86 -2.11 13.46 -7.75
C LEU A 86 -0.69 14.01 -7.58
N CYS A 87 0.31 13.44 -8.25
CA CYS A 87 1.68 13.95 -8.24
C CYS A 87 1.80 15.32 -8.92
N SER A 88 0.92 15.64 -9.87
CA SER A 88 0.90 16.93 -10.56
C SER A 88 0.36 18.07 -9.67
N MET A 89 -0.42 17.73 -8.63
CA MET A 89 -1.02 18.68 -7.69
C MET A 89 -0.02 19.04 -6.58
N LYS A 90 0.28 20.32 -6.42
CA LYS A 90 1.27 20.80 -5.43
C LYS A 90 0.73 20.74 -4.00
N GLU A 91 -0.59 20.79 -3.86
CA GLU A 91 -1.34 20.79 -2.60
C GLU A 91 -1.38 19.38 -1.98
N VAL A 92 -1.20 18.33 -2.79
CA VAL A 92 -1.15 16.95 -2.33
C VAL A 92 0.18 16.68 -1.66
N LEU A 93 0.15 16.36 -0.37
CA LEU A 93 1.35 16.06 0.42
C LEU A 93 1.81 14.61 0.22
N ASP A 94 0.90 13.66 0.44
CA ASP A 94 1.10 12.23 0.24
C ASP A 94 -0.22 11.53 -0.09
N VAL A 95 -0.12 10.27 -0.55
CA VAL A 95 -1.26 9.41 -0.84
C VAL A 95 -1.35 8.30 0.21
N THR A 96 -2.47 8.28 0.92
CA THR A 96 -2.81 7.26 1.93
C THR A 96 -3.98 6.40 1.44
N ALA A 97 -4.19 5.27 2.09
CA ALA A 97 -5.38 4.46 1.93
C ALA A 97 -5.92 4.17 3.32
N GLU A 98 -7.22 4.38 3.52
CA GLU A 98 -7.93 4.06 4.75
C GLU A 98 -8.25 2.57 4.75
N ASP A 99 -7.83 1.87 5.80
CA ASP A 99 -8.03 0.42 6.02
C ASP A 99 -7.99 -0.43 4.75
N PRO A 100 -6.86 -0.41 4.01
CA PRO A 100 -6.78 -1.07 2.71
C PRO A 100 -6.90 -2.59 2.87
N ALA A 101 -7.79 -3.20 2.07
CA ALA A 101 -7.87 -4.64 1.97
C ALA A 101 -6.56 -5.26 1.42
N ASP A 102 -6.23 -6.49 1.81
CA ASP A 102 -4.96 -7.15 1.48
C ASP A 102 -4.60 -7.12 0.00
N ASN A 103 -5.59 -7.32 -0.86
CA ASN A 103 -5.37 -7.32 -2.30
C ASN A 103 -5.11 -5.91 -2.87
N PHE A 104 -5.66 -4.86 -2.26
CA PHE A 104 -5.29 -3.49 -2.60
C PHE A 104 -3.86 -3.20 -2.13
N VAL A 105 -3.47 -3.68 -0.93
CA VAL A 105 -2.08 -3.59 -0.45
C VAL A 105 -1.15 -4.25 -1.46
N TYR A 106 -1.48 -5.45 -1.94
CA TYR A 106 -0.72 -6.14 -2.98
C TYR A 106 -0.62 -5.35 -4.30
N LEU A 107 -1.74 -4.79 -4.78
CA LEU A 107 -1.76 -3.97 -5.98
C LEU A 107 -0.89 -2.73 -5.83
N ARG A 108 -1.01 -2.06 -4.68
CA ARG A 108 -0.25 -0.86 -4.33
C ARG A 108 1.24 -1.17 -4.23
N ASP A 109 1.62 -2.24 -3.54
CA ASP A 109 3.01 -2.68 -3.43
C ASP A 109 3.63 -2.91 -4.81
N TYR A 110 2.90 -3.57 -5.71
CA TYR A 110 3.36 -3.77 -7.09
C TYR A 110 3.58 -2.44 -7.83
N VAL A 111 2.58 -1.54 -7.83
CA VAL A 111 2.67 -0.24 -8.52
C VAL A 111 3.79 0.63 -7.94
N ASP A 112 3.85 0.75 -6.61
CA ASP A 112 4.86 1.54 -5.91
C ASP A 112 6.27 0.97 -6.16
N CYS A 113 6.44 -0.36 -6.15
CA CYS A 113 7.74 -0.96 -6.44
C CYS A 113 8.17 -0.74 -7.89
N VAL A 114 7.27 -0.87 -8.87
CA VAL A 114 7.59 -0.60 -10.28
C VAL A 114 8.01 0.86 -10.46
N ASN A 115 7.31 1.81 -9.84
CA ASN A 115 7.64 3.23 -9.96
C ASN A 115 8.91 3.61 -9.19
N CYS A 116 9.08 3.15 -7.95
CA CYS A 116 10.30 3.38 -7.18
C CYS A 116 11.53 2.73 -7.80
N SER A 117 11.41 1.58 -8.48
CA SER A 117 12.55 0.91 -9.13
C SER A 117 13.18 1.73 -10.26
N LYS A 118 12.47 2.74 -10.79
CA LYS A 118 12.96 3.69 -11.79
C LYS A 118 13.77 4.84 -11.16
N LEU A 119 13.71 5.00 -9.85
CA LEU A 119 14.41 6.07 -9.13
C LEU A 119 15.85 5.66 -8.79
N PRO A 120 16.86 6.54 -8.99
CA PRO A 120 18.25 6.22 -8.68
C PRO A 120 18.51 5.99 -7.19
N GLU A 121 17.65 6.52 -6.30
CA GLU A 121 17.71 6.29 -4.86
C GLU A 121 17.40 4.83 -4.48
N PHE A 122 16.66 4.11 -5.32
CA PHE A 122 16.31 2.70 -5.16
C PHE A 122 17.14 1.76 -6.04
N ALA A 123 18.30 2.23 -6.54
CA ALA A 123 19.22 1.38 -7.28
C ALA A 123 19.70 0.18 -6.42
N PRO A 124 19.94 -1.01 -7.01
CA PRO A 124 20.33 -2.22 -6.26
C PRO A 124 21.52 -2.04 -5.31
N SER A 125 22.51 -1.23 -5.70
CA SER A 125 23.66 -0.91 -4.85
C SER A 125 23.28 -0.14 -3.58
N LYS A 126 22.33 0.79 -3.67
CA LYS A 126 21.81 1.56 -2.53
C LYS A 126 20.90 0.72 -1.63
N LEU A 127 20.10 -0.18 -2.20
CA LEU A 127 19.21 -1.06 -1.43
C LEU A 127 19.97 -1.94 -0.43
N LYS A 128 21.15 -2.45 -0.80
CA LYS A 128 21.97 -3.26 0.12
C LYS A 128 22.49 -2.45 1.32
N SER A 129 22.64 -1.13 1.20
CA SER A 129 23.18 -0.25 2.24
C SER A 129 22.21 0.09 3.39
N GLY A 130 20.93 -0.24 3.26
CA GLY A 130 19.92 0.10 4.25
C GLY A 130 18.84 1.05 3.70
N PHE A 131 17.77 1.23 4.48
CA PHE A 131 16.75 2.24 4.19
C PHE A 131 17.29 3.63 4.53
N THR A 132 17.35 4.52 3.55
CA THR A 132 17.93 5.86 3.71
C THR A 132 16.87 6.96 3.67
N GLU A 133 17.22 8.12 4.20
CA GLU A 133 16.35 9.30 4.15
C GLU A 133 16.18 9.80 2.71
N ASP A 134 17.20 9.64 1.85
CA ASP A 134 17.12 9.96 0.42
C ASP A 134 16.04 9.12 -0.29
N MET A 135 15.95 7.82 0.01
CA MET A 135 14.86 6.97 -0.51
C MET A 135 13.49 7.48 -0.06
N ARG A 136 13.35 7.87 1.21
CA ARG A 136 12.10 8.43 1.75
C ARG A 136 11.73 9.74 1.05
N ILE A 137 12.67 10.67 0.92
CA ILE A 137 12.46 11.98 0.31
C ILE A 137 12.13 11.82 -1.17
N ALA A 138 12.84 10.95 -1.90
CA ALA A 138 12.57 10.71 -3.31
C ALA A 138 11.19 10.09 -3.53
N ALA A 139 10.82 9.08 -2.74
CA ALA A 139 9.50 8.46 -2.81
C ALA A 139 8.37 9.45 -2.48
N LEU A 140 8.55 10.30 -1.47
CA LEU A 140 7.58 11.32 -1.09
C LEU A 140 7.46 12.41 -2.16
N ASN A 141 8.57 13.02 -2.57
CA ASN A 141 8.53 14.20 -3.43
C ASN A 141 8.18 13.85 -4.89
N LYS A 142 8.65 12.71 -5.39
CA LYS A 142 8.45 12.32 -6.79
C LYS A 142 7.20 11.49 -7.01
N LEU A 143 6.74 10.75 -5.99
CA LEU A 143 5.66 9.76 -6.12
C LEU A 143 4.57 9.90 -5.03
N LYS A 144 4.68 10.89 -4.12
CA LYS A 144 3.73 11.12 -3.01
C LYS A 144 3.55 9.89 -2.09
N ILE A 145 4.57 9.03 -2.00
CA ILE A 145 4.54 7.82 -1.19
C ILE A 145 4.92 8.14 0.26
N THR A 146 4.12 7.67 1.22
CA THR A 146 4.34 7.89 2.66
C THR A 146 5.63 7.22 3.17
N LYS A 147 6.11 7.64 4.35
CA LYS A 147 7.27 6.99 5.00
C LYS A 147 7.06 5.49 5.23
N ARG A 148 5.89 5.08 5.72
CA ARG A 148 5.58 3.66 5.99
C ARG A 148 5.60 2.85 4.70
N GLN A 149 4.98 3.37 3.65
CA GLN A 149 4.93 2.68 2.36
C GLN A 149 6.30 2.66 1.66
N SER A 150 7.06 3.76 1.68
CA SER A 150 8.41 3.80 1.10
C SER A 150 9.37 2.81 1.77
N ARG A 151 9.25 2.62 3.10
CA ARG A 151 9.99 1.59 3.84
C ARG A 151 9.64 0.18 3.36
N ARG A 152 8.35 -0.10 3.16
CA ARG A 152 7.85 -1.39 2.65
C ARG A 152 8.36 -1.67 1.22
N VAL A 153 8.30 -0.68 0.34
CA VAL A 153 8.83 -0.75 -1.02
C VAL A 153 10.34 -1.03 -1.02
N TYR A 154 11.09 -0.37 -0.14
CA TYR A 154 12.51 -0.67 0.05
C TYR A 154 12.74 -2.14 0.45
N GLU A 155 11.96 -2.69 1.40
CA GLU A 155 12.11 -4.09 1.84
C GLU A 155 11.84 -5.06 0.67
N ILE A 156 10.80 -4.83 -0.12
CA ILE A 156 10.46 -5.63 -1.31
C ILE A 156 11.58 -5.57 -2.35
N LEU A 157 12.02 -4.36 -2.73
CA LEU A 157 13.07 -4.19 -3.74
C LEU A 157 14.42 -4.75 -3.25
N ARG A 158 14.72 -4.60 -1.95
CA ARG A 158 15.92 -5.16 -1.34
C ARG A 158 15.89 -6.68 -1.35
N LEU A 159 14.74 -7.31 -1.05
CA LEU A 159 14.58 -8.75 -1.15
C LEU A 159 14.85 -9.23 -2.59
N LYS A 160 14.31 -8.53 -3.59
CA LYS A 160 14.51 -8.83 -5.01
C LYS A 160 15.99 -8.87 -5.41
N CYS A 161 16.85 -8.04 -4.81
CA CYS A 161 18.29 -8.01 -5.08
C CYS A 161 19.15 -8.73 -4.02
N THR A 162 18.55 -9.48 -3.09
CA THR A 162 19.24 -10.25 -2.05
C THR A 162 19.39 -11.69 -2.52
N ASN A 163 20.60 -12.24 -2.45
CA ASN A 163 20.83 -13.66 -2.68
C ASN A 163 20.43 -14.47 -1.44
N MET A 164 19.24 -15.06 -1.46
CA MET A 164 18.75 -15.88 -0.33
C MET A 164 19.53 -17.19 -0.12
N LYS A 165 20.40 -17.59 -1.06
CA LYS A 165 21.31 -18.74 -0.88
C LYS A 165 22.59 -18.36 -0.14
N ASP A 166 22.91 -17.07 -0.08
CA ASP A 166 24.01 -16.55 0.72
C ASP A 166 23.54 -16.32 2.16
N ALA A 167 24.13 -17.05 3.10
CA ALA A 167 23.75 -16.99 4.50
C ALA A 167 23.98 -15.61 5.14
N ALA A 168 25.00 -14.87 4.71
CA ALA A 168 25.30 -13.53 5.23
C ALA A 168 24.30 -12.50 4.70
N GLU A 169 24.01 -12.52 3.39
CA GLU A 169 23.02 -11.62 2.79
C GLU A 169 21.60 -11.89 3.34
N ALA A 170 21.20 -13.16 3.40
CA ALA A 170 19.89 -13.57 3.94
C ALA A 170 19.75 -13.17 5.41
N LYS A 171 20.81 -13.35 6.22
CA LYS A 171 20.82 -12.92 7.62
C LYS A 171 20.72 -11.40 7.75
N ALA A 172 21.47 -10.64 6.95
CA ALA A 172 21.42 -9.18 6.96
C ALA A 172 20.02 -8.65 6.60
N TYR A 173 19.36 -9.27 5.61
CA TYR A 173 17.98 -8.98 5.26
C TYR A 173 17.00 -9.28 6.39
N ARG A 174 17.05 -10.48 6.94
CA ARG A 174 16.18 -10.88 8.04
C ARG A 174 16.30 -9.94 9.24
N LEU A 175 17.52 -9.55 9.60
CA LEU A 175 17.75 -8.65 10.73
C LEU A 175 17.23 -7.22 10.48
N ASP A 176 17.29 -6.71 9.25
CA ASP A 176 16.74 -5.38 8.94
C ASP A 176 15.21 -5.35 9.07
N VAL A 177 14.52 -6.34 8.47
CA VAL A 177 13.05 -6.43 8.54
C VAL A 177 12.59 -6.68 9.99
N LYS A 178 13.24 -7.60 10.72
CA LYS A 178 12.88 -7.86 12.12
C LYS A 178 13.08 -6.66 13.03
N ARG A 179 14.15 -5.86 12.85
CA ARG A 179 14.35 -4.62 13.62
C ARG A 179 13.21 -3.62 13.42
N ARG A 180 12.66 -3.52 12.19
CA ARG A 180 11.46 -2.72 11.93
C ARG A 180 10.24 -3.31 12.62
N LEU A 181 9.99 -4.61 12.48
CA LEU A 181 8.83 -5.28 13.08
C LEU A 181 8.83 -5.21 14.61
N GLU A 182 10.02 -5.22 15.22
CA GLU A 182 10.17 -5.09 16.66
C GLU A 182 9.96 -3.65 17.15
N ALA A 183 10.23 -2.62 16.32
CA ALA A 183 10.20 -1.22 16.77
C ALA A 183 8.87 -0.80 17.43
N PRO A 184 7.67 -1.15 16.90
CA PRO A 184 6.39 -0.86 17.57
C PRO A 184 6.19 -1.61 18.88
N MET A 185 6.89 -2.74 19.09
CA MET A 185 6.78 -3.55 20.30
C MET A 185 7.68 -3.04 21.43
N ARG A 186 8.62 -2.13 21.16
CA ARG A 186 9.50 -1.55 22.18
C ARG A 186 8.72 -0.53 23.00
N ARG A 187 8.42 -0.88 24.25
CA ARG A 187 7.83 0.03 25.23
C ARG A 187 8.93 0.84 25.89
N ASN A 188 8.79 2.17 25.86
CA ASN A 188 9.69 3.06 26.59
C ASN A 188 9.19 3.26 28.04
N GLU A 189 10.01 3.91 28.88
CA GLU A 189 9.68 4.17 30.28
C GLU A 189 8.36 4.97 30.46
N ARG A 190 8.03 5.85 29.51
CA ARG A 190 6.78 6.63 29.56
C ARG A 190 5.56 5.75 29.28
N ASP A 191 5.70 4.77 28.40
CA ASP A 191 4.64 3.81 28.10
C ASP A 191 4.34 2.95 29.33
N TRP A 192 5.38 2.48 30.02
CA TRP A 192 5.24 1.76 31.29
C TRP A 192 4.55 2.58 32.38
N LYS A 193 4.93 3.85 32.53
CA LYS A 193 4.27 4.78 33.47
C LYS A 193 2.80 5.03 33.13
N LYS A 194 2.42 5.02 31.85
CA LYS A 194 1.01 5.13 31.44
C LYS A 194 0.23 3.86 31.75
N ILE A 195 0.82 2.69 31.45
CA ILE A 195 0.23 1.38 31.71
C ILE A 195 0.02 1.18 33.22
N GLN A 196 1.02 1.51 34.04
CA GLN A 196 0.91 1.42 35.50
C GLN A 196 -0.18 2.32 36.09
N ARG A 197 -0.47 3.46 35.46
CA ARG A 197 -1.55 4.37 35.91
C ARG A 197 -2.95 3.91 35.48
N ALA A 198 -3.03 3.07 34.45
CA ALA A 198 -4.28 2.68 33.82
C ALA A 198 -4.78 1.29 34.25
N LEU A 199 -3.91 0.48 34.87
CA LEU A 199 -4.18 -0.90 35.27
C LEU A 199 -4.06 -1.05 36.79
N ASP A 200 -4.78 -2.01 37.36
CA ASP A 200 -4.55 -2.43 38.74
C ASP A 200 -3.27 -3.29 38.87
N ASP A 201 -2.88 -3.60 40.11
CA ASP A 201 -1.63 -4.33 40.39
C ASP A 201 -1.60 -5.73 39.76
N ASN A 202 -2.75 -6.40 39.63
CA ASN A 202 -2.86 -7.74 39.06
C ASN A 202 -2.76 -7.70 37.52
N GLU A 203 -3.49 -6.78 36.89
CA GLU A 203 -3.43 -6.51 35.46
C GLU A 203 -2.03 -6.04 35.02
N TYR A 204 -1.40 -5.18 35.82
CA TYR A 204 -0.04 -4.72 35.59
C TYR A 204 0.97 -5.89 35.63
N ALA A 205 0.86 -6.77 36.63
CA ALA A 205 1.72 -7.94 36.77
C ALA A 205 1.60 -8.89 35.56
N GLN A 206 0.38 -9.11 35.04
CA GLN A 206 0.16 -9.93 33.84
C GLN A 206 0.81 -9.30 32.59
N VAL A 207 0.64 -7.99 32.40
CA VAL A 207 1.23 -7.25 31.28
C VAL A 207 2.77 -7.22 31.38
N ALA A 208 3.33 -7.09 32.58
CA ALA A 208 4.77 -7.16 32.80
C ALA A 208 5.32 -8.56 32.52
N ALA A 209 4.65 -9.62 32.99
CA ALA A 209 5.07 -11.01 32.78
C ALA A 209 5.09 -11.40 31.30
N SER A 210 4.07 -11.01 30.52
CA SER A 210 4.04 -11.25 29.07
C SER A 210 5.17 -10.53 28.32
N TYR A 211 5.60 -9.35 28.79
CA TYR A 211 6.73 -8.61 28.19
C TYR A 211 8.09 -9.28 28.44
N VAL A 212 8.24 -9.99 29.56
CA VAL A 212 9.49 -10.69 29.93
C VAL A 212 9.66 -11.99 29.13
N ASN A 213 8.61 -12.49 28.48
CA ASN A 213 8.67 -13.72 27.69
C ASN A 213 9.38 -13.51 26.34
N ALA A 214 10.71 -13.49 26.38
CA ALA A 214 11.58 -13.26 25.23
C ALA A 214 11.37 -14.31 24.12
N ASP A 215 11.08 -15.56 24.49
CA ASP A 215 10.87 -16.66 23.54
C ASP A 215 9.57 -16.49 22.75
N GLN A 216 8.46 -16.15 23.42
CA GLN A 216 7.20 -15.84 22.74
C GLN A 216 7.35 -14.64 21.80
N LYS A 217 8.03 -13.59 22.24
CA LYS A 217 8.31 -12.41 21.39
C LYS A 217 9.15 -12.79 20.17
N MET A 218 10.16 -13.65 20.35
CA MET A 218 11.02 -14.10 19.25
C MET A 218 10.26 -14.96 18.24
N GLN A 219 9.35 -15.83 18.70
CA GLN A 219 8.46 -16.63 17.86
C GLN A 219 7.49 -15.73 17.07
N GLN A 220 6.83 -14.78 17.74
CA GLN A 220 5.93 -13.83 17.09
C GLN A 220 6.65 -13.00 16.02
N LEU A 221 7.85 -12.49 16.30
CA LEU A 221 8.66 -11.77 15.33
C LEU A 221 9.11 -12.64 14.14
N GLN A 222 9.29 -13.95 14.35
CA GLN A 222 9.60 -14.87 13.27
C GLN A 222 8.37 -15.09 12.38
N GLN A 223 7.19 -15.32 12.97
CA GLN A 223 5.94 -15.48 12.22
C GLN A 223 5.62 -14.24 11.37
N LEU A 224 5.64 -13.05 11.98
CA LEU A 224 5.39 -11.79 11.24
C LEU A 224 6.40 -11.56 10.10
N TYR A 225 7.65 -11.96 10.31
CA TYR A 225 8.67 -11.87 9.27
C TYR A 225 8.36 -12.81 8.09
N GLU A 226 7.95 -14.04 8.36
CA GLU A 226 7.60 -15.02 7.33
C GLU A 226 6.40 -14.56 6.51
N GLU A 227 5.33 -14.12 7.18
CA GLU A 227 4.12 -13.59 6.53
C GLU A 227 4.43 -12.39 5.61
N GLU A 228 5.23 -11.43 6.09
CA GLU A 228 5.65 -10.27 5.30
C GLU A 228 6.49 -10.68 4.08
N VAL A 229 7.44 -11.60 4.26
CA VAL A 229 8.31 -12.05 3.17
C VAL A 229 7.54 -12.83 2.12
N GLU A 230 6.54 -13.64 2.49
CA GLU A 230 5.66 -14.30 1.53
C GLU A 230 4.86 -13.27 0.70
N ALA A 231 4.30 -12.24 1.34
CA ALA A 231 3.64 -11.15 0.62
C ALA A 231 4.59 -10.42 -0.36
N TYR A 232 5.85 -10.21 0.04
CA TYR A 232 6.85 -9.58 -0.82
C TYR A 232 7.22 -10.45 -2.02
N LYS A 233 7.35 -11.77 -1.83
CA LYS A 233 7.64 -12.71 -2.92
C LYS A 233 6.55 -12.67 -3.99
N LEU A 234 5.27 -12.62 -3.61
CA LEU A 234 4.15 -12.46 -4.54
C LEU A 234 4.28 -11.18 -5.37
N THR A 235 4.73 -10.08 -4.74
CA THR A 235 4.93 -8.79 -5.42
C THR A 235 6.08 -8.86 -6.41
N ILE A 236 7.21 -9.45 -5.99
CA ILE A 236 8.40 -9.65 -6.84
C ILE A 236 8.08 -10.56 -8.04
N GLN A 237 7.31 -11.62 -7.83
CA GLN A 237 6.86 -12.51 -8.90
C GLN A 237 6.08 -11.71 -9.95
N ARG A 238 5.12 -10.88 -9.53
CA ARG A 238 4.35 -10.03 -10.44
C ARG A 238 5.21 -9.00 -11.16
N MET A 239 6.17 -8.37 -10.48
CA MET A 239 7.15 -7.48 -11.12
C MET A 239 8.02 -8.19 -12.17
N THR A 240 8.26 -9.49 -12.00
CA THR A 240 9.05 -10.28 -12.94
C THR A 240 8.25 -10.58 -14.21
N VAL A 241 6.96 -10.92 -14.05
CA VAL A 241 6.04 -11.15 -15.17
C VAL A 241 5.67 -9.84 -15.87
N HIS A 242 5.51 -8.77 -15.11
CA HIS A 242 5.10 -7.45 -15.58
C HIS A 242 6.07 -6.38 -15.05
N PRO A 243 7.18 -6.11 -15.76
CA PRO A 243 8.19 -5.13 -15.31
C PRO A 243 7.73 -3.68 -15.47
N SER A 244 6.65 -3.44 -16.22
CA SER A 244 6.02 -2.15 -16.46
C SER A 244 4.52 -2.23 -16.24
N ILE A 245 3.91 -1.10 -15.85
CA ILE A 245 2.46 -0.93 -15.69
C ILE A 245 1.81 -0.67 -17.04
#